data_AF-A0A545B0A5-F1
#
_entry.id   AF-A0A545B0A5-F1
#
_cell.length_a   1.000
_cell.length_b   1.000
_cell.length_c   1.000
_cell.angle_alpha   90.00
_cell.angle_beta   90.00
_cell.angle_gamma   90.00
#
_symmetry.space_group_name_H-M   'P 1'
#
loop_
_entity.id
_entity.type
_entity.pdbx_description
1 polymer ?
#
loop_
_entity_poly.entity_id
_entity_poly.type
_entity_poly.pdbx_seq_one_letter_code
_entity_poly.pdbx_strand_id
1 'polypeptide(L)'
;MRTAVVRINVDPRGELSAPALRAGVERLAAEGHEFVRTEIDPGRPELQFLITGDDPAVMHGTTSAICERAFGVPPARGVVTYLSRGTDDDALGVLAGFGLSGEVTRSLDDDGWDVVEVRLASADLARIPESRVQTALEAALNAEVRLIVS
;
A
#
# COMPACT_ATOMS: atom_id res chain seq x y z
N MET A 1 0.55 -7.59 -7.38
CA MET A 1 -0.48 -6.90 -6.57
C MET A 1 0.23 -6.16 -5.44
N ARG A 2 -0.04 -4.86 -5.26
CA ARG A 2 0.68 -4.04 -4.27
C ARG A 2 0.25 -4.35 -2.85
N THR A 3 1.14 -4.14 -1.88
CA THR A 3 0.75 -4.10 -0.47
C THR A 3 0.47 -2.67 -0.02
N ALA A 4 -0.69 -2.48 0.60
CA ALA A 4 -1.10 -1.24 1.22
C ALA A 4 -1.09 -1.35 2.74
N VAL A 5 -0.79 -0.24 3.39
CA VAL A 5 -1.05 0.02 4.80
C VAL A 5 -2.41 0.70 4.90
N VAL A 6 -3.39 0.00 5.46
CA VAL A 6 -4.74 0.51 5.70
C VAL A 6 -4.86 0.94 7.15
N ARG A 7 -5.10 2.23 7.39
CA ARG A 7 -5.34 2.77 8.73
C ARG A 7 -6.81 2.71 9.08
N ILE A 8 -7.14 2.21 10.26
CA ILE A 8 -8.49 2.23 10.83
C ILE A 8 -8.42 2.69 12.28
N ASN A 9 -9.26 3.67 12.63
CA ASN A 9 -9.57 3.96 14.02
C ASN A 9 -10.66 2.98 14.46
N VAL A 10 -10.35 2.09 15.40
CA VAL A 10 -11.23 1.00 15.82
C VAL A 10 -12.26 1.43 16.86
N ASP A 11 -12.08 2.59 17.49
CA ASP A 11 -12.99 3.15 18.48
C ASP A 11 -13.01 4.68 18.40
N PRO A 12 -13.62 5.24 17.34
CA PRO A 12 -13.63 6.68 17.13
C PRO A 12 -14.46 7.45 18.17
N ARG A 13 -15.27 6.74 18.96
CA ARG A 13 -16.16 7.32 19.98
C ARG A 13 -15.62 7.14 21.41
N GLY A 14 -14.56 6.37 21.60
CA GLY A 14 -13.98 6.12 22.92
C GLY A 14 -14.86 5.26 23.82
N GLU A 15 -15.62 4.33 23.24
CA GLU A 15 -16.54 3.43 23.94
C GLU A 15 -15.80 2.28 24.65
N LEU A 16 -14.59 1.94 24.21
CA LEU A 16 -13.82 0.80 24.69
C LEU A 16 -12.81 1.19 25.75
N SER A 17 -12.75 0.37 26.80
CA SER A 17 -11.66 0.44 27.78
C SER A 17 -10.34 -0.07 27.19
N ALA A 18 -9.20 0.35 27.76
CA ALA A 18 -7.88 -0.12 27.32
C ALA A 18 -7.73 -1.66 27.34
N PRO A 19 -8.26 -2.41 28.33
CA PRO A 19 -8.32 -3.87 28.25
C PRO A 19 -9.15 -4.42 27.09
N ALA A 20 -10.28 -3.80 26.77
CA ALA A 20 -11.13 -4.21 25.65
C ALA A 20 -10.44 -3.98 24.30
N LEU A 21 -9.73 -2.85 24.14
CA LEU A 21 -8.90 -2.56 22.97
C LEU A 21 -7.81 -3.63 22.78
N ARG A 22 -7.06 -3.95 23.84
CA ARG A 22 -6.01 -4.98 23.79
C ARG A 22 -6.58 -6.35 23.41
N ALA A 23 -7.69 -6.76 24.02
CA ALA A 23 -8.33 -8.02 23.71
C ALA A 23 -8.82 -8.09 22.25
N GLY A 24 -9.26 -6.97 21.67
CA GLY A 24 -9.64 -6.89 20.25
C GLY A 24 -8.43 -7.10 19.32
N VAL A 25 -7.30 -6.47 19.62
CA VAL A 25 -6.04 -6.71 18.88
C VAL A 25 -5.60 -8.17 18.98
N GLU A 26 -5.63 -8.77 20.17
CA GLU A 26 -5.25 -10.18 20.37
C GLU A 26 -6.12 -11.13 19.56
N ARG A 27 -7.43 -10.87 19.48
CA ARG A 27 -8.34 -11.64 18.61
C ARG A 27 -7.93 -11.55 17.14
N LEU A 28 -7.67 -10.35 16.65
CA LEU A 28 -7.27 -10.17 15.25
C LEU A 28 -5.92 -10.81 14.94
N ALA A 29 -4.96 -10.73 15.86
CA ALA A 29 -3.66 -11.40 15.71
C ALA A 29 -3.82 -12.93 15.65
N ALA A 30 -4.71 -13.50 16.47
CA ALA A 30 -5.02 -14.93 16.46
C ALA A 30 -5.70 -15.40 15.16
N GLU A 31 -6.41 -14.51 14.45
CA GLU A 31 -6.99 -14.76 13.12
C GLU A 31 -5.95 -14.70 11.98
N GLY A 32 -4.70 -14.32 12.27
CA GLY A 32 -3.61 -14.28 11.29
C GLY A 32 -3.56 -13.01 10.43
N HIS A 33 -4.24 -11.94 10.81
CA HIS A 33 -4.15 -10.65 10.10
C HIS A 33 -2.78 -10.01 10.29
N GLU A 34 -2.21 -9.45 9.23
CA GLU A 34 -0.92 -8.77 9.27
C GLU A 34 -1.05 -7.30 9.69
N PHE A 35 -0.19 -6.89 10.63
CA PHE A 35 -0.15 -5.53 11.17
C PHE A 35 1.23 -4.89 10.99
N VAL A 36 1.25 -3.57 10.79
CA VAL A 36 2.51 -2.81 10.92
C VAL A 36 2.95 -2.75 12.37
N ARG A 37 1.99 -2.59 13.29
CA ARG A 37 2.19 -2.60 14.75
C ARG A 37 0.97 -3.21 15.42
N THR A 38 1.22 -4.03 16.44
CA THR A 38 0.18 -4.66 17.26
C THR A 38 -0.15 -3.84 18.51
N GLU A 39 0.72 -2.92 18.91
CA GLU A 39 0.44 -2.02 20.03
C GLU A 39 -0.62 -0.98 19.66
N ILE A 40 -1.67 -0.88 20.47
CA ILE A 40 -2.73 0.11 20.31
C ILE A 40 -2.62 1.19 21.40
N ASP A 41 -2.63 2.45 20.99
CA ASP A 41 -2.67 3.60 21.88
C ASP A 41 -4.13 3.88 22.28
N PRO A 42 -4.52 3.80 23.56
CA PRO A 42 -5.89 4.12 23.97
C PRO A 42 -6.30 5.58 23.70
N GLY A 43 -5.35 6.52 23.65
CA GLY A 43 -5.61 7.92 23.31
C GLY A 43 -5.80 8.15 21.80
N ARG A 44 -5.38 7.19 20.97
CA ARG A 44 -5.57 7.16 19.53
C ARG A 44 -5.68 5.70 19.07
N PRO A 45 -6.86 5.06 19.21
CA PRO A 45 -7.05 3.64 18.97
C PRO A 45 -7.06 3.33 17.46
N GLU A 46 -5.90 3.49 16.83
CA GLU A 46 -5.67 3.31 15.40
C GLU A 46 -4.82 2.06 15.13
N LEU A 47 -5.31 1.18 14.26
CA LEU A 47 -4.58 0.03 13.75
C LEU A 47 -4.13 0.26 12.31
N GLN A 48 -3.01 -0.39 11.95
CA GLN A 48 -2.41 -0.33 10.63
C GLN A 48 -2.28 -1.74 10.08
N PHE A 49 -3.13 -2.09 9.12
CA PHE A 49 -3.17 -3.41 8.49
C PHE A 49 -2.32 -3.43 7.23
N LEU A 50 -1.61 -4.54 7.01
CA LEU A 50 -0.97 -4.81 5.73
C LEU A 50 -1.93 -5.64 4.88
N ILE A 51 -2.33 -5.10 3.73
CA ILE A 51 -3.29 -5.75 2.82
C ILE A 51 -2.75 -5.70 1.40
N THR A 52 -2.74 -6.84 0.73
CA THR A 52 -2.43 -6.91 -0.70
C THR A 52 -3.70 -6.62 -1.50
N GLY A 53 -3.65 -5.59 -2.35
CA GLY A 53 -4.79 -5.14 -3.14
C GLY A 53 -4.53 -3.78 -3.80
N ASP A 54 -5.41 -3.40 -4.73
CA ASP A 54 -5.33 -2.17 -5.53
C ASP A 54 -6.58 -1.28 -5.44
N ASP A 55 -7.69 -1.79 -4.88
CA ASP A 55 -8.92 -1.04 -4.63
C ASP A 55 -9.03 -0.61 -3.14
N PRO A 56 -8.83 0.69 -2.83
CA PRO A 56 -8.95 1.22 -1.48
C PRO A 56 -10.33 1.04 -0.84
N ALA A 57 -11.41 1.05 -1.62
CA ALA A 57 -12.76 0.88 -1.11
C ALA A 57 -13.01 -0.58 -0.68
N VAL A 58 -12.55 -1.54 -1.47
CA VAL A 58 -12.61 -2.98 -1.11
C VAL A 58 -11.74 -3.27 0.10
N MET A 59 -10.52 -2.73 0.13
CA MET A 59 -9.61 -2.89 1.28
C MET A 59 -10.23 -2.30 2.55
N HIS A 60 -10.72 -1.06 2.51
CA HIS A 60 -11.41 -0.46 3.64
C HIS A 60 -12.65 -1.23 4.09
N GLY A 61 -13.48 -1.70 3.15
CA GLY A 61 -14.67 -2.48 3.48
C GLY A 61 -14.30 -3.74 4.25
N THR A 62 -13.31 -4.48 3.75
CA THR A 62 -12.79 -5.70 4.38
C THR A 62 -12.23 -5.42 5.77
N THR A 63 -11.33 -4.45 5.92
CA THR A 63 -10.72 -4.11 7.22
C THR A 63 -11.74 -3.59 8.22
N SER A 64 -12.70 -2.77 7.77
CA SER A 64 -13.75 -2.22 8.64
C SER A 64 -14.63 -3.34 9.19
N ALA A 65 -15.07 -4.27 8.34
CA ALA A 65 -15.89 -5.40 8.76
C ALA A 65 -15.16 -6.32 9.75
N ILE A 66 -13.86 -6.53 9.55
CA ILE A 66 -13.02 -7.31 10.49
C ILE A 66 -12.90 -6.59 11.83
N CYS A 67 -12.61 -5.29 11.83
CA CYS A 67 -12.50 -4.49 13.06
C CYS A 67 -13.83 -4.43 13.81
N GLU A 68 -14.95 -4.18 13.12
CA GLU A 68 -16.27 -4.13 13.75
C GLU A 68 -16.61 -5.44 14.48
N ARG A 69 -16.30 -6.59 13.86
CA ARG A 69 -16.47 -7.90 14.52
C ARG A 69 -15.55 -8.08 15.72
N ALA A 70 -14.28 -7.68 15.61
CA ALA A 70 -13.32 -7.88 16.68
C ALA A 70 -13.53 -6.95 17.87
N PHE A 71 -13.97 -5.71 17.63
CA PHE A 71 -14.10 -4.67 18.66
C PHE A 71 -15.55 -4.44 19.12
N GLY A 72 -16.54 -4.87 18.34
CA GLY A 72 -17.96 -4.73 18.67
C GLY A 72 -18.51 -3.30 18.55
N VAL A 73 -17.72 -2.38 17.99
CA VAL A 73 -18.08 -0.98 17.77
C VAL A 73 -17.75 -0.58 16.33
N PRO A 74 -18.48 0.38 15.73
CA PRO A 74 -18.25 0.78 14.35
C PRO A 74 -16.90 1.54 14.19
N PRO A 75 -15.97 1.05 13.37
CA PRO A 75 -14.71 1.72 13.13
C PRO A 75 -14.85 2.92 12.19
N ALA A 76 -13.86 3.82 12.21
CA ALA A 76 -13.71 4.90 11.23
C ALA A 76 -12.53 4.62 10.28
N ARG A 77 -12.77 4.83 8.98
CA ARG A 77 -11.76 4.67 7.92
C ARG A 77 -10.71 5.76 8.02
N GLY A 78 -9.44 5.37 8.04
CA GLY A 78 -8.29 6.26 7.93
C GLY A 78 -7.76 6.32 6.49
N VAL A 79 -6.48 6.65 6.36
CA VAL A 79 -5.79 6.73 5.06
C VAL A 79 -5.28 5.36 4.62
N VAL A 80 -5.38 5.06 3.33
CA VAL A 80 -4.66 3.96 2.67
C VAL A 80 -3.39 4.51 2.03
N THR A 81 -2.24 3.92 2.38
CA THR A 81 -0.95 4.26 1.78
C THR A 81 -0.30 3.01 1.22
N TYR A 82 0.25 3.04 0.01
CA TYR A 82 0.96 1.91 -0.56
C TYR A 82 2.40 1.85 -0.07
N LEU A 83 2.89 0.65 0.24
CA LEU A 83 4.27 0.43 0.67
C LEU A 83 5.14 0.24 -0.57
N SER A 84 6.14 1.12 -0.74
CA SER A 84 7.18 0.92 -1.76
C SER A 84 8.23 -0.03 -1.21
N ARG A 85 8.34 -1.22 -1.80
CA ARG A 85 9.38 -2.21 -1.50
C ARG A 85 10.44 -2.32 -2.60
N GLY A 86 10.31 -1.50 -3.64
CA GLY A 86 11.21 -1.51 -4.78
C GLY A 86 10.91 -2.59 -5.81
N THR A 87 9.71 -3.18 -5.77
CA THR A 87 9.36 -4.35 -6.59
C THR A 87 8.72 -3.93 -7.92
N ASP A 88 8.60 -4.88 -8.84
CA ASP A 88 7.94 -4.63 -10.13
C ASP A 88 6.45 -4.26 -9.95
N ASP A 89 5.82 -4.73 -8.88
CA ASP A 89 4.49 -4.30 -8.48
C ASP A 89 4.42 -2.81 -8.10
N ASP A 90 5.50 -2.23 -7.56
CA ASP A 90 5.59 -0.80 -7.31
C ASP A 90 5.70 -0.01 -8.59
N ALA A 91 6.46 -0.51 -9.57
CA ALA A 91 6.56 0.08 -10.90
C ALA A 91 5.17 0.13 -11.56
N LEU A 92 4.49 -1.02 -11.63
CA LEU A 92 3.14 -1.12 -12.19
C LEU A 92 2.14 -0.23 -11.43
N GLY A 93 2.30 -0.11 -10.11
CA GLY A 93 1.52 0.77 -9.28
C GLY A 93 1.68 2.25 -9.58
N VAL A 94 2.92 2.69 -9.84
CA VAL A 94 3.21 4.06 -10.28
C VAL A 94 2.59 4.32 -11.64
N LEU A 95 2.77 3.40 -12.61
CA LEU A 95 2.19 3.51 -13.94
C LEU A 95 0.66 3.65 -13.89
N ALA A 96 -0.01 2.78 -13.13
CA ALA A 96 -1.46 2.85 -12.94
C ALA A 96 -1.90 4.19 -12.32
N GLY A 97 -1.11 4.76 -11.40
CA GLY A 97 -1.36 6.09 -10.81
C GLY A 97 -1.31 7.24 -11.83
N PHE A 98 -0.54 7.07 -12.91
CA PHE A 98 -0.54 7.96 -14.07
C PHE A 98 -1.60 7.59 -15.12
N GLY A 99 -2.35 6.50 -14.92
CA GLY A 99 -3.27 5.96 -15.94
C GLY A 99 -2.54 5.32 -17.12
N LEU A 100 -1.31 4.85 -16.90
CA LEU A 100 -0.47 4.20 -17.90
C LEU A 100 -0.43 2.69 -17.69
N SER A 101 -0.18 1.98 -18.79
CA SER A 101 0.16 0.56 -18.79
C SER A 101 1.53 0.38 -19.43
N GLY A 102 2.34 -0.54 -18.92
CA GLY A 102 3.66 -0.81 -19.46
C GLY A 102 4.18 -2.18 -19.05
N GLU A 103 5.27 -2.58 -19.69
CA GLU A 103 5.99 -3.81 -19.35
C GLU A 103 7.21 -3.46 -18.49
N VAL A 104 7.40 -4.19 -17.41
CA VAL A 104 8.51 -4.01 -16.48
C VAL A 104 9.45 -5.21 -16.59
N THR A 105 10.73 -4.96 -16.85
CA THR A 105 11.78 -5.99 -16.89
C THR A 105 12.91 -5.54 -15.97
N ARG A 106 13.37 -6.45 -15.10
CA ARG A 106 14.50 -6.19 -14.19
C ARG A 106 15.72 -7.00 -14.59
N SER A 107 16.88 -6.38 -14.56
CA SER A 107 18.19 -6.99 -14.78
C SER A 107 19.23 -6.39 -13.84
N LEU A 108 20.35 -7.08 -13.66
CA LEU A 108 21.55 -6.49 -13.06
C LEU A 108 22.41 -5.87 -14.15
N ASP A 109 23.03 -4.72 -13.89
CA ASP A 109 24.07 -4.17 -14.76
C ASP A 109 25.43 -4.85 -14.54
N ASP A 110 26.46 -4.38 -15.26
CA ASP A 110 27.81 -4.93 -15.21
C ASP A 110 28.48 -4.77 -13.83
N ASP A 111 28.01 -3.81 -13.02
CA ASP A 111 28.48 -3.54 -11.66
C ASP A 111 27.60 -4.25 -10.60
N GLY A 112 26.57 -4.99 -11.02
CA GLY A 112 25.66 -5.74 -10.16
C GLY A 112 24.52 -4.92 -9.54
N TRP A 113 24.23 -3.72 -10.07
CA TRP A 113 23.11 -2.89 -9.64
C TRP A 113 21.83 -3.25 -10.36
N ASP A 114 20.70 -3.12 -9.66
CA ASP A 114 19.37 -3.28 -10.26
C ASP A 114 19.09 -2.17 -11.28
N VAL A 115 18.83 -2.58 -12.52
CA VAL A 115 18.29 -1.75 -13.59
C VAL A 115 16.90 -2.25 -13.95
N VAL A 116 15.94 -1.33 -13.95
CA VAL A 116 14.55 -1.62 -14.29
C VAL A 116 14.21 -0.94 -15.61
N GLU A 117 13.99 -1.75 -16.65
CA GLU A 117 13.46 -1.29 -17.93
C GLU A 117 11.94 -1.24 -17.87
N VAL A 118 11.37 -0.09 -18.25
CA VAL A 118 9.93 0.10 -18.34
C VAL A 118 9.56 0.49 -19.76
N ARG A 119 8.84 -0.38 -20.46
CA ARG A 119 8.38 -0.14 -21.83
C ARG A 119 7.01 0.54 -21.82
N LEU A 120 6.91 1.69 -22.47
CA LEU A 120 5.69 2.51 -22.56
C LEU A 120 5.38 2.86 -24.01
N ALA A 121 4.08 2.97 -24.32
CA ALA A 121 3.65 3.39 -25.64
C ALA A 121 3.93 4.89 -25.86
N SER A 122 4.39 5.25 -27.06
CA SER A 122 4.65 6.65 -27.45
C SER A 122 3.44 7.58 -27.22
N ALA A 123 2.22 7.07 -27.43
CA ALA A 123 0.98 7.82 -27.26
C ALA A 123 0.70 8.22 -25.80
N ASP A 124 1.26 7.49 -24.84
CA ASP A 124 1.10 7.75 -23.41
C ASP A 124 1.99 8.90 -22.94
N LEU A 125 3.23 8.94 -23.43
CA LEU A 125 4.18 10.02 -23.13
C LEU A 125 3.85 11.34 -23.83
N ALA A 126 3.00 11.31 -24.87
CA ALA A 126 2.46 12.54 -25.46
C ALA A 126 1.55 13.32 -24.48
N ARG A 127 1.00 12.65 -23.47
CA ARG A 127 0.05 13.24 -22.49
C ARG A 127 0.73 13.56 -21.15
N ILE A 128 1.76 12.81 -20.78
CA ILE A 128 2.43 12.90 -19.48
C ILE A 128 3.92 13.06 -19.73
N PRO A 129 4.59 14.09 -19.18
CA PRO A 129 6.03 14.28 -19.35
C PRO A 129 6.80 13.05 -18.87
N GLU A 130 7.69 12.55 -19.72
CA GLU A 130 8.56 11.39 -19.45
C GLU A 130 9.33 11.55 -18.14
N SER A 131 9.92 12.72 -17.91
CA SER A 131 10.67 13.02 -16.68
C SER A 131 9.84 12.84 -15.40
N ARG A 132 8.54 13.12 -15.45
CA ARG A 132 7.65 12.94 -14.28
C ARG A 132 7.41 11.48 -13.98
N VAL A 133 7.26 10.65 -15.02
CA VAL A 133 7.12 9.20 -14.89
C VAL A 133 8.42 8.61 -14.37
N GLN A 134 9.56 9.03 -14.92
CA GLN A 134 10.88 8.56 -14.51
C GLN A 134 11.17 8.86 -13.04
N THR A 135 11.02 10.11 -12.60
CA THR A 135 11.25 10.48 -11.18
C THR A 135 10.35 9.69 -10.23
N ALA A 136 9.09 9.45 -10.60
CA ALA A 136 8.19 8.68 -9.76
C ALA A 136 8.58 7.20 -9.67
N LEU A 137 9.02 6.60 -10.77
CA LEU A 137 9.50 5.22 -10.81
C LEU A 137 10.81 5.06 -10.03
N GLU A 138 11.80 5.94 -10.24
CA GLU A 138 13.08 5.90 -9.51
C GLU A 138 12.86 6.03 -8.00
N ALA A 139 11.96 6.93 -7.57
CA ALA A 139 11.61 7.09 -6.16
C ALA A 139 10.91 5.85 -5.57
N ALA A 140 10.05 5.18 -6.35
CA ALA A 140 9.33 4.00 -5.90
C ALA A 140 10.21 2.74 -5.88
N LEU A 141 11.13 2.64 -6.84
CA LEU A 141 11.96 1.46 -7.07
C LEU A 141 13.28 1.50 -6.30
N ASN A 142 13.78 2.70 -5.97
CA ASN A 142 15.12 2.91 -5.42
C ASN A 142 16.20 2.18 -6.25
N ALA A 143 16.03 2.21 -7.57
CA ALA A 143 16.85 1.55 -8.57
C ALA A 143 16.97 2.45 -9.81
N GLU A 144 17.95 2.19 -10.67
CA GLU A 144 18.03 2.88 -11.97
C GLU A 144 16.83 2.46 -12.83
N VAL A 145 16.17 3.44 -13.47
CA VAL A 145 15.03 3.19 -14.35
C VAL A 145 15.37 3.65 -15.76
N ARG A 146 15.12 2.76 -16.73
CA ARG A 146 15.26 3.06 -18.17
C ARG A 146 13.90 3.00 -18.82
N LEU A 147 13.41 4.15 -19.28
CA LEU A 147 12.19 4.22 -20.07
C LEU A 147 12.50 3.85 -21.52
N ILE A 148 11.77 2.87 -22.06
CA ILE A 148 11.86 2.47 -23.46
C ILE A 148 10.54 2.82 -24.12
N VAL A 149 10.59 3.69 -25.11
CA VAL A 149 9.40 4.15 -25.83
C VAL A 149 9.19 3.28 -27.07
N SER A 150 8.00 2.69 -27.21
CA SER A 150 7.58 1.89 -28.36
C SER A 150 6.42 2.48 -29.16
#